data_AF-A0A3Q2QAV4-F1
#
_entry.id   AF-A0A3Q2QAV4-F1
#
_cell.length_a   1.000
_cell.length_b   1.000
_cell.length_c   1.000
_cell.angle_alpha   90.00
_cell.angle_beta   90.00
_cell.angle_gamma   90.00
#
_symmetry.space_group_name_H-M   'P 1'
#
loop_
_entity.id
_entity.type
_entity.pdbx_description
1 polymer ?
#
loop_
_entity_poly.entity_id
_entity_poly.type
_entity_poly.pdbx_seq_one_letter_code
_entity_poly.pdbx_strand_id
1 'polypeptide(L)'
;ERMSSCFVPNGASLEDCHSNIFCLADLTGIKWRRFVWQGPTSSPILFPVTEEDPILCSFSRCLAADVLSVWRRHHTPGRRELWLFWWGDDPSFAELIHNELSSEEDGEWESGLSYECRTLLFKAIHNLLERCLMNRGFVRIGKWFVKPYQKEEKIINKSEHLSCAFTFFVHGDSNVCTSVEIAQHQPLQRLGEEHLSLAQQSSSPLQGEIRRQLSQFISNYFTYQVSTHS
;
A
#
# COMPACT_ATOMS: atom_id res chain seq x y z
N GLU A 1 -40.03 8.61 -38.77
CA GLU A 1 -38.65 8.09 -38.93
C GLU A 1 -37.71 8.93 -38.07
N ARG A 2 -37.18 8.38 -36.97
CA ARG A 2 -36.02 8.95 -36.26
C ARG A 2 -34.91 7.92 -36.40
N MET A 3 -33.88 8.30 -37.14
CA MET A 3 -32.68 7.49 -37.37
C MET A 3 -32.06 7.12 -36.02
N SER A 4 -32.06 5.83 -35.73
CA SER A 4 -31.15 5.24 -34.75
C SER A 4 -29.74 5.40 -35.30
N SER A 5 -28.96 6.35 -34.78
CA SER A 5 -27.54 6.41 -35.04
C SER A 5 -26.89 5.21 -34.36
N CYS A 6 -26.61 4.17 -35.15
CA CYS A 6 -25.70 3.11 -34.77
C CYS A 6 -24.32 3.76 -34.53
N PHE A 7 -23.96 3.99 -33.26
CA PHE A 7 -22.60 4.34 -32.87
C PHE A 7 -21.72 3.12 -33.15
N VAL A 8 -21.24 3.00 -34.38
CA VAL A 8 -20.10 2.14 -34.70
C VAL A 8 -18.87 2.95 -34.29
N PRO A 9 -18.11 2.52 -33.27
CA PRO A 9 -16.86 3.19 -32.92
C PRO A 9 -15.94 3.05 -34.14
N ASN A 10 -15.61 4.16 -34.79
CA ASN A 10 -14.70 4.17 -35.92
C ASN A 10 -13.23 4.02 -35.49
N GLY A 11 -12.98 3.88 -34.17
CA GLY A 11 -11.65 3.71 -33.59
C GLY A 11 -10.75 4.94 -33.76
N ALA A 12 -11.32 6.08 -34.18
CA ALA A 12 -10.61 7.34 -34.41
C ALA A 12 -11.00 8.44 -33.42
N SER A 13 -12.01 8.18 -32.56
CA SER A 13 -12.37 9.10 -31.48
C SER A 13 -11.42 8.93 -30.30
N LEU A 14 -11.01 10.04 -29.69
CA LEU A 14 -10.30 10.02 -28.41
C LEU A 14 -11.16 9.42 -27.29
N GLU A 15 -12.48 9.38 -27.46
CA GLU A 15 -13.43 8.75 -26.53
C GLU A 15 -13.32 7.22 -26.53
N ASP A 16 -12.77 6.63 -27.59
CA ASP A 16 -12.57 5.18 -27.74
C ASP A 16 -11.18 4.73 -27.23
N CYS A 17 -10.35 5.67 -26.76
CA CYS A 17 -8.98 5.37 -26.33
C CYS A 17 -8.96 4.82 -24.90
N HIS A 18 -8.44 3.61 -24.72
CA HIS A 18 -8.16 3.06 -23.40
C HIS A 18 -6.85 3.61 -22.85
N SER A 19 -6.91 4.15 -21.63
CA SER A 19 -5.74 4.58 -20.87
C SER A 19 -5.50 3.63 -19.71
N ASN A 20 -4.26 3.57 -19.24
CA ASN A 20 -3.92 2.91 -17.97
C ASN A 20 -4.05 3.86 -16.76
N ILE A 21 -4.67 5.03 -16.96
CA ILE A 21 -4.94 6.04 -15.93
C ILE A 21 -6.39 5.91 -15.47
N PHE A 22 -6.58 5.86 -14.15
CA PHE A 22 -7.88 5.73 -13.51
C PHE A 22 -8.07 6.85 -12.49
N CYS A 23 -9.20 7.55 -12.55
CA CYS A 23 -9.58 8.50 -11.50
C CYS A 23 -10.08 7.72 -10.28
N LEU A 24 -9.53 8.03 -9.10
CA LEU A 24 -9.84 7.33 -7.85
C LEU A 24 -10.82 8.12 -6.98
N ALA A 25 -10.57 9.41 -6.80
CA ALA A 25 -11.35 10.25 -5.89
C ALA A 25 -11.19 11.73 -6.23
N ASP A 26 -12.25 12.49 -5.95
CA ASP A 26 -12.21 13.95 -5.90
C ASP A 26 -11.78 14.40 -4.49
N LEU A 27 -10.79 15.28 -4.42
CA LEU A 27 -10.24 15.84 -3.19
C LEU A 27 -11.10 16.98 -2.63
N THR A 28 -12.08 17.46 -3.37
CA THR A 28 -13.01 18.48 -2.87
C THR A 28 -13.60 18.04 -1.53
N GLY A 29 -13.41 18.89 -0.51
CA GLY A 29 -13.92 18.63 0.85
C GLY A 29 -13.13 17.59 1.66
N ILE A 30 -11.94 17.17 1.20
CA ILE A 30 -11.05 16.34 2.02
C ILE A 30 -10.63 17.08 3.29
N LYS A 31 -10.57 16.35 4.39
CA LYS A 31 -10.04 16.80 5.68
C LYS A 31 -8.89 15.90 6.11
N TRP A 32 -7.95 16.44 6.86
CA TRP A 32 -6.85 15.67 7.43
C TRP A 32 -6.47 16.14 8.82
N ARG A 33 -5.83 15.23 9.56
CA ARG A 33 -5.24 15.52 10.88
C ARG A 33 -4.01 14.67 11.10
N ARG A 34 -2.99 15.31 11.67
CA ARG A 34 -1.71 14.74 12.02
C ARG A 34 -1.60 14.61 13.54
N PHE A 35 -1.37 13.39 13.96
CA PHE A 35 -1.04 13.01 15.32
C PHE A 35 0.43 12.65 15.41
N VAL A 36 1.07 13.05 16.50
CA VAL A 36 2.49 12.84 16.74
C VAL A 36 2.67 12.13 18.07
N TRP A 37 3.67 11.26 18.12
CA TRP A 37 4.13 10.64 19.35
C TRP A 37 5.66 10.76 19.43
N GLN A 38 6.15 11.16 20.60
CA GLN A 38 7.57 11.29 20.88
C GLN A 38 8.02 10.16 21.80
N GLY A 39 8.80 9.24 21.25
CA GLY A 39 9.37 8.12 21.98
C GLY A 39 10.72 8.40 22.60
N PRO A 40 11.27 7.40 23.32
CA PRO A 40 12.61 7.45 23.88
C PRO A 40 13.66 7.68 22.78
N THR A 41 14.47 8.73 22.93
CA THR A 41 15.51 9.12 21.97
C THR A 41 16.78 8.26 22.06
N SER A 42 16.96 7.56 23.18
CA SER A 42 18.07 6.64 23.44
C SER A 42 17.91 5.27 22.79
N SER A 43 16.74 5.01 22.18
CA SER A 43 16.46 3.73 21.53
C SER A 43 17.06 3.72 20.13
N PRO A 44 17.82 2.67 19.74
CA PRO A 44 18.35 2.56 18.38
C PRO A 44 17.21 2.68 17.36
N ILE A 45 17.52 3.25 16.18
CA ILE A 45 16.59 3.41 15.04
C ILE A 45 15.83 2.10 14.72
N LEU A 46 16.40 0.95 15.08
CA LEU A 46 15.90 -0.40 14.83
C LEU A 46 15.03 -1.01 15.92
N PHE A 47 14.57 -0.27 16.94
CA PHE A 47 13.68 -0.87 17.95
C PHE A 47 12.47 -1.53 17.25
N PRO A 48 12.17 -2.82 17.55
CA PRO A 48 11.04 -3.50 16.97
C PRO A 48 9.79 -2.71 17.36
N VAL A 49 8.98 -2.39 16.36
CA VAL A 49 7.71 -1.75 16.61
C VAL A 49 6.82 -2.80 17.28
N THR A 50 6.62 -2.67 18.58
CA THR A 50 5.79 -3.58 19.37
C THR A 50 4.32 -3.18 19.26
N GLU A 51 3.39 -4.11 19.55
CA GLU A 51 1.95 -3.80 19.60
C GLU A 51 1.61 -2.70 20.63
N GLU A 52 2.49 -2.50 21.62
CA GLU A 52 2.44 -1.41 22.61
C GLU A 52 2.79 -0.02 22.05
N ASP A 53 3.12 0.10 20.76
CA ASP A 53 3.36 1.41 20.13
C ASP A 53 2.03 2.16 19.95
N PRO A 54 1.84 3.34 20.58
CA PRO A 54 0.63 4.13 20.44
C PRO A 54 0.27 4.49 18.99
N ILE A 55 1.28 4.67 18.12
CA ILE A 55 1.09 4.97 16.69
C ILE A 55 0.54 3.74 15.98
N LEU A 56 1.12 2.55 16.19
CA LEU A 56 0.64 1.33 15.55
C LEU A 56 -0.72 0.89 16.07
N CYS A 57 -0.95 1.01 17.39
CA CYS A 57 -2.23 0.72 17.98
C CYS A 57 -3.32 1.60 17.34
N SER A 58 -3.08 2.91 17.25
CA SER A 58 -4.02 3.85 16.62
C SER A 58 -4.19 3.58 15.13
N PHE A 59 -3.09 3.30 14.40
CA PHE A 59 -3.13 2.95 12.99
C PHE A 59 -3.95 1.69 12.73
N SER A 60 -3.77 0.65 13.55
CA SER A 60 -4.54 -0.60 13.47
C SER A 60 -6.04 -0.37 13.68
N ARG A 61 -6.41 0.45 14.69
CA ARG A 61 -7.81 0.84 14.92
C ARG A 61 -8.39 1.61 13.74
N CYS A 62 -7.62 2.53 13.15
CA CYS A 62 -8.02 3.27 11.95
C CYS A 62 -8.26 2.33 10.76
N LEU A 63 -7.37 1.35 10.54
CA LEU A 63 -7.56 0.34 9.50
C LEU A 63 -8.81 -0.51 9.74
N ALA A 64 -9.09 -0.90 10.98
CA ALA A 64 -10.28 -1.68 11.33
C ALA A 64 -11.58 -0.88 11.14
N ALA A 65 -11.54 0.44 11.31
CA ALA A 65 -12.66 1.36 11.11
C ALA A 65 -12.74 1.93 9.68
N ASP A 66 -11.94 1.40 8.73
CA ASP A 66 -11.85 1.87 7.35
C ASP A 66 -11.52 3.37 7.20
N VAL A 67 -10.80 3.94 8.17
CA VAL A 67 -10.29 5.31 8.09
C VAL A 67 -8.99 5.34 7.29
N LEU A 68 -8.97 6.17 6.25
CA LEU A 68 -7.81 6.33 5.38
C LEU A 68 -6.64 6.92 6.18
N SER A 69 -5.57 6.14 6.33
CA SER A 69 -4.51 6.44 7.28
C SER A 69 -3.13 6.02 6.80
N VAL A 70 -2.11 6.72 7.29
CA VAL A 70 -0.70 6.40 7.07
C VAL A 70 0.11 6.87 8.26
N TRP A 71 1.15 6.11 8.62
CA TRP A 71 2.12 6.56 9.61
C TRP A 71 3.53 6.58 9.01
N ARG A 72 4.41 7.38 9.59
CA ARG A 72 5.85 7.35 9.28
C ARG A 72 6.69 7.73 10.49
N ARG A 73 7.98 7.47 10.38
CA ARG A 73 9.00 7.99 11.29
C ARG A 73 9.41 9.37 10.79
N HIS A 74 9.46 10.35 11.68
CA HIS A 74 9.97 11.68 11.35
C HIS A 74 11.51 11.64 11.31
N HIS A 75 12.13 12.66 10.70
CA HIS A 75 13.60 12.78 10.72
C HIS A 75 14.15 12.99 12.15
N THR A 76 13.31 13.43 13.08
CA THR A 76 13.66 13.63 14.49
C THR A 76 13.69 12.27 15.19
N PRO A 77 14.80 11.88 15.84
CA PRO A 77 14.89 10.61 16.54
C PRO A 77 13.75 10.39 17.56
N GLY A 78 13.17 9.19 17.55
CA GLY A 78 12.06 8.82 18.42
C GLY A 78 10.70 9.43 18.04
N ARG A 79 10.66 10.37 17.10
CA ARG A 79 9.41 11.02 16.69
C ARG A 79 8.74 10.22 15.58
N ARG A 80 7.47 9.91 15.79
CA ARG A 80 6.60 9.20 14.85
C ARG A 80 5.32 9.99 14.67
N GLU A 81 4.71 9.84 13.51
CA GLU A 81 3.49 10.56 13.17
C GLU A 81 2.52 9.68 12.42
N LEU A 82 1.23 9.92 12.67
CA LEU A 82 0.08 9.28 12.08
C LEU A 82 -0.79 10.35 11.44
N TRP A 83 -1.13 10.15 10.17
CA TRP A 83 -2.00 11.03 9.40
C TRP A 83 -3.29 10.30 9.09
N LEU A 84 -4.40 10.99 9.32
CA LEU A 84 -5.74 10.56 8.96
C LEU A 84 -6.30 11.47 7.87
N PHE A 85 -7.05 10.89 6.95
CA PHE A 85 -7.73 11.56 5.86
C PHE A 85 -9.19 11.10 5.81
N TRP A 86 -10.13 12.02 5.65
CA TRP A 86 -11.55 11.69 5.56
C TRP A 86 -12.35 12.75 4.78
N TRP A 87 -13.60 12.44 4.48
CA TRP A 87 -14.58 13.34 3.89
C TRP A 87 -15.84 13.34 4.75
N GLY A 88 -16.58 14.44 4.73
CA GLY A 88 -17.83 14.58 5.49
C GLY A 88 -17.58 14.82 6.98
N ASP A 89 -18.30 14.08 7.83
CA ASP A 89 -18.24 14.21 9.29
C ASP A 89 -16.93 13.67 9.87
N ASP A 90 -16.55 14.21 11.01
CA ASP A 90 -15.32 13.82 11.69
C ASP A 90 -15.41 12.39 12.24
N PRO A 91 -14.37 11.56 12.05
CA PRO A 91 -14.35 10.22 12.62
C PRO A 91 -14.25 10.28 14.16
N SER A 92 -14.70 9.23 14.83
CA SER A 92 -14.65 9.11 16.30
C SER A 92 -13.21 8.96 16.82
N PHE A 93 -12.45 10.07 16.86
CA PHE A 93 -11.04 10.07 17.26
C PHE A 93 -10.79 9.47 18.65
N ALA A 94 -11.75 9.59 19.58
CA ALA A 94 -11.63 9.08 20.94
C ALA A 94 -11.44 7.55 21.00
N GLU A 95 -12.00 6.81 20.03
CA GLU A 95 -11.87 5.35 19.95
C GLU A 95 -10.62 4.96 19.14
N LEU A 96 -10.32 5.75 18.11
CA LEU A 96 -9.27 5.46 17.14
C LEU A 96 -7.87 5.84 17.63
N ILE A 97 -7.74 6.94 18.36
CA ILE A 97 -6.44 7.55 18.68
C ILE A 97 -6.08 7.26 20.13
N HIS A 98 -4.90 6.69 20.32
CA HIS A 98 -4.32 6.46 21.63
C HIS A 98 -4.08 7.79 22.36
N ASN A 99 -4.37 7.85 23.66
CA ASN A 99 -4.33 9.07 24.48
C ASN A 99 -2.94 9.74 24.56
N GLU A 100 -1.87 8.99 24.32
CA GLU A 100 -0.50 9.51 24.26
C GLU A 100 -0.17 10.27 22.96
N LEU A 101 -1.02 10.21 21.93
CA LEU A 101 -0.81 10.95 20.68
C LEU A 101 -1.29 12.40 20.84
N SER A 102 -0.43 13.34 20.48
CA SER A 102 -0.78 14.76 20.41
C SER A 102 -1.22 15.15 19.00
N SER A 103 -2.36 15.82 18.86
CA SER A 103 -2.75 16.47 17.60
C SER A 103 -1.92 17.72 17.41
N GLU A 104 -1.13 17.78 16.32
CA GLU A 104 -0.27 18.94 16.05
C GLU A 104 -0.69 19.74 14.82
N GLU A 105 -1.42 19.13 13.88
CA GLU A 105 -1.85 19.79 12.65
C GLU A 105 -3.17 19.19 12.20
N ASP A 106 -4.07 20.06 11.74
CA ASP A 106 -5.28 19.71 11.04
C ASP A 106 -5.51 20.69 9.89
N GLY A 107 -6.24 20.23 8.89
CA GLY A 107 -6.53 21.03 7.72
C GLY A 107 -7.65 20.44 6.89
N GLU A 108 -8.13 21.24 5.97
CA GLU A 108 -9.19 20.90 5.04
C GLU A 108 -8.84 21.36 3.63
N TRP A 109 -9.59 20.90 2.65
CA TRP A 109 -9.41 21.21 1.24
C TRP A 109 -9.12 22.70 0.97
N GLU A 110 -9.89 23.60 1.59
CA GLU A 110 -9.76 25.06 1.44
C GLU A 110 -8.42 25.62 1.94
N SER A 111 -7.76 24.91 2.87
CA SER A 111 -6.42 25.26 3.36
C SER A 111 -5.31 24.97 2.34
N GLY A 112 -5.63 24.21 1.28
CA GLY A 112 -4.70 23.74 0.28
C GLY A 112 -3.85 22.56 0.76
N LEU A 113 -3.68 21.56 -0.09
CA LEU A 113 -2.84 20.40 0.23
C LEU A 113 -1.37 20.67 -0.12
N SER A 114 -0.53 20.75 0.91
CA SER A 114 0.93 20.81 0.74
C SER A 114 1.45 19.60 -0.05
N TYR A 115 2.64 19.72 -0.65
CA TYR A 115 3.26 18.58 -1.35
C TYR A 115 3.47 17.37 -0.43
N GLU A 116 3.81 17.63 0.83
CA GLU A 116 3.98 16.60 1.85
C GLU A 116 2.65 15.92 2.19
N CYS A 117 1.60 16.69 2.45
CA CYS A 117 0.25 16.17 2.71
C CYS A 117 -0.24 15.31 1.53
N ARG A 118 -0.06 15.77 0.28
CA ARG A 118 -0.38 14.98 -0.93
C ARG A 118 0.39 13.67 -1.00
N THR A 119 1.68 13.69 -0.70
CA THR A 119 2.52 12.49 -0.72
C THR A 119 2.06 11.46 0.32
N LEU A 120 1.66 11.93 1.51
CA LEU A 120 1.15 11.06 2.57
C LEU A 120 -0.25 10.53 2.24
N LEU A 121 -1.11 11.34 1.65
CA LEU A 121 -2.40 10.89 1.13
C LEU A 121 -2.22 9.75 0.11
N PHE A 122 -1.29 9.90 -0.83
CA PHE A 122 -0.99 8.83 -1.80
C PHE A 122 -0.50 7.55 -1.12
N LYS A 123 0.31 7.66 -0.06
CA LYS A 123 0.72 6.50 0.74
C LYS A 123 -0.47 5.86 1.47
N ALA A 124 -1.39 6.65 2.02
CA ALA A 124 -2.60 6.13 2.66
C ALA A 124 -3.49 5.39 1.64
N ILE A 125 -3.68 5.95 0.45
CA ILE A 125 -4.41 5.30 -0.66
C ILE A 125 -3.70 4.01 -1.07
N HIS A 126 -2.37 4.01 -1.14
CA HIS A 126 -1.60 2.81 -1.43
C HIS A 126 -1.78 1.74 -0.35
N ASN A 127 -1.78 2.10 0.94
CA ASN A 127 -2.04 1.16 2.03
C ASN A 127 -3.43 0.53 1.92
N LEU A 128 -4.46 1.33 1.59
CA LEU A 128 -5.81 0.84 1.35
C LEU A 128 -5.84 -0.15 0.18
N LEU A 129 -5.23 0.21 -0.95
CA LEU A 129 -5.14 -0.65 -2.14
C LEU A 129 -4.39 -1.95 -1.84
N GLU A 130 -3.26 -1.87 -1.14
CA GLU A 130 -2.48 -3.03 -0.72
C GLU A 130 -3.33 -3.98 0.14
N ARG A 131 -4.04 -3.47 1.15
CA ARG A 131 -4.96 -4.26 1.98
C ARG A 131 -6.05 -4.93 1.13
N CYS A 132 -6.67 -4.19 0.22
CA CYS A 132 -7.69 -4.71 -0.70
C CYS A 132 -7.15 -5.83 -1.61
N LEU A 133 -5.93 -5.67 -2.13
CA LEU A 133 -5.28 -6.66 -2.99
C LEU A 133 -4.85 -7.91 -2.21
N MET A 134 -4.28 -7.73 -1.01
CA MET A 134 -3.91 -8.83 -0.13
C MET A 134 -5.12 -9.68 0.29
N ASN A 135 -6.25 -9.04 0.58
CA ASN A 135 -7.51 -9.73 0.87
C ASN A 135 -8.03 -10.53 -0.34
N ARG A 136 -7.58 -10.20 -1.57
CA ARG A 136 -7.87 -10.95 -2.81
C ARG A 136 -6.76 -11.93 -3.19
N GLY A 137 -5.79 -12.18 -2.31
CA GLY A 137 -4.73 -13.17 -2.48
C GLY A 137 -3.47 -12.70 -3.20
N PHE A 138 -3.36 -11.40 -3.52
CA PHE A 138 -2.12 -10.83 -4.06
C PHE A 138 -1.06 -10.73 -2.97
N VAL A 139 0.21 -10.73 -3.41
CA VAL A 139 1.38 -10.46 -2.57
C VAL A 139 2.16 -9.30 -3.14
N ARG A 140 2.69 -8.44 -2.28
CA ARG A 140 3.54 -7.31 -2.69
C ARG A 140 5.00 -7.76 -2.79
N ILE A 141 5.69 -7.41 -3.88
CA ILE A 141 7.12 -7.62 -4.09
C ILE A 141 7.70 -6.31 -4.66
N GLY A 142 8.36 -5.54 -3.81
CA GLY A 142 8.81 -4.19 -4.15
C GLY A 142 7.61 -3.29 -4.50
N LYS A 143 7.60 -2.76 -5.73
CA LYS A 143 6.47 -1.96 -6.25
C LYS A 143 5.32 -2.79 -6.84
N TRP A 144 5.52 -4.10 -7.03
CA TRP A 144 4.60 -4.96 -7.77
C TRP A 144 3.66 -5.71 -6.84
N PHE A 145 2.39 -5.81 -7.23
CA PHE A 145 1.42 -6.72 -6.66
C PHE A 145 1.24 -7.89 -7.63
N VAL A 146 1.47 -9.11 -7.14
CA VAL A 146 1.45 -10.32 -7.96
C VAL A 146 0.52 -11.33 -7.32
N LYS A 147 -0.28 -12.04 -8.12
CA LYS A 147 -1.08 -13.17 -7.65
C LYS A 147 -0.25 -14.46 -7.76
N PRO A 148 0.12 -15.12 -6.65
CA PRO A 148 0.84 -16.39 -6.70
C PRO A 148 -0.02 -17.49 -7.35
N TYR A 149 0.64 -18.44 -7.99
CA TYR A 149 0.02 -19.62 -8.60
C TYR A 149 -0.49 -20.57 -7.52
N GLN A 150 -1.69 -21.12 -7.74
CA GLN A 150 -2.25 -22.17 -6.89
C GLN A 150 -1.90 -23.55 -7.47
N LYS A 151 -1.62 -24.53 -6.62
CA LYS A 151 -1.11 -25.86 -7.01
C LYS A 151 -2.04 -26.65 -7.95
N GLU A 152 -3.31 -26.28 -8.03
CA GLU A 152 -4.35 -26.98 -8.79
C GLU A 152 -4.78 -26.23 -10.07
N GLU A 153 -4.19 -25.06 -10.35
CA GLU A 153 -4.47 -24.32 -11.59
C GLU A 153 -3.80 -25.04 -12.77
N LYS A 154 -4.62 -25.62 -13.66
CA LYS A 154 -4.16 -26.04 -14.99
C LYS A 154 -3.53 -24.82 -15.67
N ILE A 155 -2.39 -25.00 -16.35
CA ILE A 155 -1.56 -23.95 -17.00
C ILE A 155 -2.27 -23.26 -18.19
N ILE A 156 -3.60 -23.25 -18.21
CA ILE A 156 -4.42 -22.85 -19.35
C ILE A 156 -4.57 -21.31 -19.41
N ASN A 157 -4.45 -20.59 -18.28
CA ASN A 157 -4.70 -19.15 -18.22
C ASN A 157 -3.44 -18.31 -17.89
N LYS A 158 -2.56 -18.11 -18.87
CA LYS A 158 -1.38 -17.22 -18.71
C LYS A 158 -1.74 -15.76 -18.40
N SER A 159 -2.98 -15.33 -18.67
CA SER A 159 -3.49 -13.98 -18.43
C SER A 159 -3.91 -13.71 -16.97
N GLU A 160 -4.04 -14.74 -16.13
CA GLU A 160 -4.45 -14.56 -14.73
C GLU A 160 -3.29 -14.21 -13.78
N HIS A 161 -2.05 -14.26 -14.28
CA HIS A 161 -0.83 -14.03 -13.49
C HIS A 161 -0.13 -12.72 -13.89
N LEU A 162 -0.92 -11.68 -14.12
CA LEU A 162 -0.39 -10.34 -14.33
C LEU A 162 0.04 -9.74 -13.00
N SER A 163 1.10 -8.96 -13.07
CA SER A 163 1.57 -8.11 -11.98
C SER A 163 1.14 -6.68 -12.26
N CYS A 164 0.68 -5.98 -11.22
CA CYS A 164 0.33 -4.58 -11.33
C CYS A 164 1.18 -3.72 -10.40
N ALA A 165 1.54 -2.53 -10.85
CA ALA A 165 2.13 -1.49 -10.00
C ALA A 165 1.33 -0.19 -10.16
N PHE A 166 1.22 0.57 -9.07
CA PHE A 166 0.39 1.76 -8.99
C PHE A 166 1.24 2.99 -8.74
N THR A 167 1.05 4.02 -9.57
CA THR A 167 1.62 5.36 -9.35
C THR A 167 0.48 6.35 -9.15
N PHE A 168 0.58 7.26 -8.19
CA PHE A 168 -0.48 8.23 -7.88
C PHE A 168 -0.05 9.64 -8.25
N PHE A 169 -1.00 10.44 -8.71
CA PHE A 169 -0.80 11.85 -9.01
C PHE A 169 -2.12 12.61 -8.91
N VAL A 170 -2.04 13.92 -8.77
CA VAL A 170 -3.22 14.79 -8.92
C VAL A 170 -3.34 15.19 -10.39
N HIS A 171 -4.54 15.10 -10.94
CA HIS A 171 -4.89 15.58 -12.27
C HIS A 171 -5.92 16.71 -12.18
N GLY A 172 -5.69 17.77 -12.97
CA GLY A 172 -6.44 19.01 -12.84
C GLY A 172 -6.22 19.61 -11.45
N ASP A 173 -7.30 20.12 -10.86
CA ASP A 173 -7.21 20.80 -9.57
C ASP A 173 -7.46 19.87 -8.38
N SER A 174 -8.33 18.86 -8.52
CA SER A 174 -8.83 18.10 -7.36
C SER A 174 -8.87 16.58 -7.52
N ASN A 175 -8.55 16.01 -8.69
CA ASN A 175 -8.73 14.56 -8.87
C ASN A 175 -7.46 13.79 -8.54
N VAL A 176 -7.53 12.84 -7.61
CA VAL A 176 -6.48 11.83 -7.45
C VAL A 176 -6.66 10.76 -8.51
N CYS A 177 -5.62 10.55 -9.30
CA CYS A 177 -5.55 9.52 -10.31
C CYS A 177 -4.47 8.50 -9.97
N THR A 178 -4.63 7.28 -10.49
CA THR A 178 -3.58 6.27 -10.51
C THR A 178 -3.27 5.82 -11.92
N SER A 179 -1.98 5.72 -12.24
CA SER A 179 -1.52 4.99 -13.42
C SER A 179 -1.17 3.56 -13.02
N VAL A 180 -1.70 2.59 -13.76
CA VAL A 180 -1.49 1.16 -13.52
C VAL A 180 -0.52 0.62 -14.57
N GLU A 181 0.64 0.16 -14.12
CA GLU A 181 1.59 -0.57 -14.94
C GLU A 181 1.28 -2.05 -14.85
N ILE A 182 1.11 -2.72 -16.00
CA ILE A 182 0.84 -4.16 -16.07
C ILE A 182 2.05 -4.86 -16.67
N ALA A 183 2.55 -5.89 -15.99
CA ALA A 183 3.67 -6.70 -16.44
C ALA A 183 3.40 -8.20 -16.21
N GLN A 184 4.09 -9.05 -16.97
CA GLN A 184 4.06 -10.49 -16.78
C GLN A 184 5.41 -10.96 -16.23
N HIS A 185 5.46 -11.28 -14.93
CA HIS A 185 6.66 -11.81 -14.27
C HIS A 185 6.71 -13.34 -14.31
N GLN A 186 7.87 -13.90 -13.93
CA GLN A 186 8.04 -15.33 -13.70
C GLN A 186 7.00 -15.86 -12.70
N PRO A 187 6.51 -17.11 -12.87
CA PRO A 187 5.56 -17.72 -11.94
C PRO A 187 6.07 -17.72 -10.50
N LEU A 188 5.23 -17.23 -9.57
CA LEU A 188 5.51 -17.25 -8.14
C LEU A 188 4.60 -18.25 -7.45
N GLN A 189 5.17 -19.11 -6.61
CA GLN A 189 4.40 -20.05 -5.78
C GLN A 189 4.65 -19.76 -4.30
N ARG A 190 3.62 -19.98 -3.47
CA ARG A 190 3.76 -19.92 -2.02
C ARG A 190 4.49 -21.18 -1.55
N LEU A 191 5.50 -21.02 -0.71
CA LEU A 191 6.17 -22.12 -0.04
C LEU A 191 5.28 -22.64 1.10
N GLY A 192 4.90 -23.92 1.03
CA GLY A 192 4.18 -24.63 2.09
C GLY A 192 5.08 -25.58 2.89
N GLU A 193 4.55 -26.16 3.96
CA GLU A 193 5.28 -27.09 4.85
C GLU A 193 5.80 -28.32 4.11
N GLU A 194 5.07 -28.79 3.10
CA GLU A 194 5.47 -29.89 2.23
C GLU A 194 6.76 -29.59 1.44
N HIS A 195 7.00 -28.33 1.06
CA HIS A 195 8.26 -27.96 0.41
C HIS A 195 9.42 -27.96 1.41
N LEU A 196 9.13 -27.58 2.67
CA LEU A 196 10.12 -27.58 3.75
C LEU A 196 10.47 -29.01 4.17
N SER A 197 9.50 -29.93 4.24
CA SER A 197 9.73 -31.33 4.59
C SER A 197 10.50 -32.07 3.48
N LEU A 198 10.18 -31.83 2.20
CA LEU A 198 10.96 -32.32 1.06
C LEU A 198 12.40 -31.80 1.10
N ALA A 199 12.61 -30.52 1.42
CA ALA A 199 13.94 -29.94 1.57
C ALA A 199 14.72 -30.57 2.74
N GLN A 200 14.06 -30.83 3.88
CA GLN A 200 14.64 -31.47 5.06
C GLN A 200 15.07 -32.92 4.80
N GLN A 201 14.34 -33.65 3.96
CA GLN A 201 14.68 -35.02 3.57
C GLN A 201 15.84 -35.10 2.56
N SER A 202 16.19 -33.99 1.92
CA SER A 202 17.33 -33.92 1.00
C SER A 202 18.65 -33.65 1.76
N SER A 203 19.42 -34.71 2.01
CA SER A 203 20.76 -34.63 2.63
C SER A 203 21.82 -34.19 1.62
N SER A 204 21.67 -33.01 1.02
CA SER A 204 22.67 -32.45 0.08
C SER A 204 23.28 -31.16 0.64
N PRO A 205 24.60 -30.91 0.45
CA PRO A 205 25.31 -29.76 0.99
C PRO A 205 24.84 -28.39 0.44
N LEU A 206 23.87 -28.37 -0.48
CA LEU A 206 23.19 -27.18 -1.01
C LEU A 206 22.30 -26.47 0.02
N GLN A 207 21.94 -27.12 1.14
CA GLN A 207 21.12 -26.52 2.20
C GLN A 207 21.79 -25.33 2.90
N GLY A 208 23.12 -25.30 2.99
CA GLY A 208 23.85 -24.18 3.61
C GLY A 208 23.72 -22.88 2.82
N GLU A 209 23.76 -22.97 1.49
CA GLU A 209 23.69 -21.82 0.59
C GLU A 209 22.25 -21.33 0.43
N ILE A 210 21.26 -22.23 0.32
CA ILE A 210 19.84 -21.85 0.26
C ILE A 210 19.37 -21.23 1.58
N ARG A 211 19.82 -21.73 2.74
CA ARG A 211 19.55 -21.08 4.04
C ARG A 211 20.18 -19.69 4.11
N ARG A 212 21.42 -19.54 3.64
CA ARG A 212 22.11 -18.24 3.64
C ARG A 212 21.45 -17.26 2.68
N GLN A 213 21.03 -17.72 1.50
CA GLN A 213 20.31 -16.91 0.52
C GLN A 213 18.88 -16.57 0.95
N LEU A 214 18.13 -17.49 1.58
CA LEU A 214 16.81 -17.18 2.15
C LEU A 214 16.92 -16.25 3.35
N SER A 215 17.92 -16.45 4.22
CA SER A 215 18.18 -15.54 5.33
C SER A 215 18.62 -14.16 4.83
N GLN A 216 19.45 -14.08 3.79
CA GLN A 216 19.81 -12.82 3.14
C GLN A 216 18.62 -12.22 2.39
N PHE A 217 17.77 -13.01 1.75
CA PHE A 217 16.59 -12.51 1.06
C PHE A 217 15.55 -11.98 2.03
N ILE A 218 15.28 -12.68 3.14
CA ILE A 218 14.40 -12.22 4.21
C ILE A 218 14.99 -10.98 4.89
N SER A 219 16.29 -11.00 5.23
CA SER A 219 16.96 -9.85 5.85
C SER A 219 16.99 -8.63 4.90
N ASN A 220 17.27 -8.85 3.61
CA ASN A 220 17.25 -7.80 2.60
C ASN A 220 15.82 -7.33 2.29
N TYR A 221 14.81 -8.20 2.32
CA TYR A 221 13.40 -7.84 2.10
C TYR A 221 12.88 -6.97 3.25
N PHE A 222 13.18 -7.34 4.51
CA PHE A 222 12.89 -6.50 5.67
C PHE A 222 13.69 -5.19 5.66
N THR A 223 14.96 -5.23 5.26
CA THR A 223 15.78 -4.01 5.15
C THR A 223 15.28 -3.10 4.02
N TYR A 224 14.87 -3.66 2.87
CA TYR A 224 14.37 -2.90 1.73
C TYR A 224 13.02 -2.24 2.03
N GLN A 225 12.11 -2.91 2.75
CA GLN A 225 10.89 -2.28 3.23
C GLN A 225 11.15 -1.10 4.19
N VAL A 226 12.26 -1.14 4.94
CA VAL A 226 12.68 -0.03 5.82
C VAL A 226 13.43 1.07 5.04
N SER A 227 14.13 0.74 3.96
CA SER A 227 14.94 1.69 3.19
C SER A 227 14.22 2.39 2.04
N THR A 228 13.11 1.88 1.51
CA THR A 228 12.34 2.56 0.43
C THR A 228 11.45 3.71 0.93
N HIS A 229 11.69 4.21 2.14
CA HIS A 229 10.94 5.31 2.75
C HIS A 229 11.82 6.49 3.21
N SER A 230 13.04 6.60 2.69
CA SER A 230 13.79 7.86 2.65
C SER A 230 13.57 8.59 1.33
#